data_AF-A0A8T4JA58-F1
#
_entry.id   AF-A0A8T4JA58-F1
#
_cell.length_a   1.000
_cell.length_b   1.000
_cell.length_c   1.000
_cell.angle_alpha   90.00
_cell.angle_beta   90.00
_cell.angle_gamma   90.00
#
_symmetry.space_group_name_H-M   'P 1'
#
loop_
_entity.id
_entity.type
_entity.pdbx_description
1 polymer ?
#
loop_
_entity_poly.entity_id
_entity_poly.type
_entity_poly.pdbx_seq_one_letter_code
_entity_poly.pdbx_strand_id
1 'polypeptide(L)'
;MVENSKAVALERLPIDQRIYLEDYSPLAILKTYYRHRELGWEEYGYVDSGKPNAVIIQPTKDENQAFSHPTTIGFVKKLKEHYDLVLRVAHSETDAYRSISAVPSPELVIISGHGLPGMLSFSASKKEVKKAREESILDTKDDEFAHYINHAAEDATIFLYACHGKKLTDFVKKHSGNRRVIGSKTSFATEDLEILSYYPLDIRIITHTKIPFINREFSRDRTYIL
;
A
#
# COMPACT_ATOMS: atom_id res chain seq x y z
N MET A 1 6.94 26.06 -13.85
CA MET A 1 6.85 26.11 -12.37
C MET A 1 7.01 24.74 -11.68
N VAL A 2 7.05 23.61 -12.39
CA VAL A 2 7.17 22.27 -11.76
C VAL A 2 8.63 21.83 -11.55
N GLU A 3 9.60 22.33 -12.32
CA GLU A 3 11.01 21.94 -12.17
C GLU A 3 11.64 22.43 -10.85
N ASN A 4 11.24 23.61 -10.35
CA ASN A 4 11.74 24.14 -9.07
C ASN A 4 11.26 23.35 -7.85
N SER A 5 10.14 22.62 -7.91
CA SER A 5 9.69 21.83 -6.75
C SER A 5 10.42 20.50 -6.62
N LYS A 6 10.92 19.92 -7.73
CA LYS A 6 11.73 18.69 -7.69
C LYS A 6 13.07 18.92 -6.98
N ALA A 7 13.78 19.99 -7.36
CA ALA A 7 15.07 20.34 -6.79
C ALA A 7 14.96 20.59 -5.28
N VAL A 8 13.97 21.39 -4.85
CA VAL A 8 13.76 21.70 -3.43
C VAL A 8 13.35 20.48 -2.61
N ALA A 9 12.58 19.54 -3.19
CA ALA A 9 12.21 18.31 -2.50
C ALA A 9 13.40 17.35 -2.36
N LEU A 10 14.19 17.17 -3.43
CA LEU A 10 15.38 16.33 -3.42
C LEU A 10 16.49 16.89 -2.51
N GLU A 11 16.65 18.22 -2.48
CA GLU A 11 17.64 18.89 -1.63
C GLU A 11 17.38 18.71 -0.14
N ARG A 12 16.11 18.51 0.24
CA ARG A 12 15.69 18.26 1.63
C ARG A 12 15.84 16.79 2.06
N LEU A 13 16.16 15.90 1.13
CA LEU A 13 16.39 14.49 1.44
C LEU A 13 17.88 14.23 1.67
N PRO A 14 18.23 13.40 2.69
CA PRO A 14 19.56 12.83 2.87
C PRO A 14 20.15 12.24 1.58
N ILE A 15 21.48 12.37 1.40
CA ILE A 15 22.19 12.05 0.16
C ILE A 15 22.06 10.57 -0.23
N ASP A 16 22.14 9.67 0.73
CA ASP A 16 21.95 8.22 0.59
C ASP A 16 20.54 7.85 0.09
N GLN A 17 19.58 8.76 0.25
CA GLN A 17 18.19 8.58 -0.19
C GLN A 17 17.90 9.22 -1.54
N ARG A 18 18.74 10.15 -2.01
CA ARG A 18 18.63 10.70 -3.37
C ARG A 18 18.86 9.62 -4.42
N ILE A 19 19.78 8.69 -4.13
CA ILE A 19 20.16 7.56 -5.01
C ILE A 19 18.95 6.66 -5.31
N TYR A 20 18.04 6.48 -4.36
CA TYR A 20 16.83 5.68 -4.54
C TYR A 20 15.70 6.43 -5.28
N LEU A 21 15.84 7.73 -5.51
CA LEU A 21 14.79 8.60 -6.03
C LEU A 21 15.13 9.22 -7.39
N GLU A 22 16.33 9.00 -7.92
CA GLU A 22 16.71 9.47 -9.27
C GLU A 22 15.78 8.91 -10.35
N ASP A 23 15.33 7.65 -10.17
CA ASP A 23 14.43 6.93 -11.07
C ASP A 23 12.94 7.27 -10.84
N TYR A 24 12.57 7.90 -9.72
CA TYR A 24 11.17 8.18 -9.39
C TYR A 24 10.70 9.48 -10.02
N SER A 25 9.42 9.51 -10.41
CA SER A 25 8.80 10.77 -10.82
C SER A 25 8.87 11.79 -9.68
N PRO A 26 9.11 13.09 -9.96
CA PRO A 26 9.09 14.17 -8.96
C PRO A 26 7.85 14.13 -8.05
N LEU A 27 6.71 13.75 -8.64
CA LEU A 27 5.44 13.68 -7.95
C LEU A 27 5.37 12.52 -6.96
N ALA A 28 5.96 11.37 -7.28
CA ALA A 28 6.04 10.22 -6.37
C ALA A 28 6.92 10.54 -5.15
N ILE A 29 8.04 11.24 -5.37
CA ILE A 29 8.95 11.70 -4.31
C ILE A 29 8.21 12.64 -3.34
N LEU A 30 7.58 13.68 -3.89
CA LEU A 30 6.82 14.65 -3.08
C LEU A 30 5.69 14.00 -2.29
N LYS A 31 4.93 13.08 -2.91
CA LYS A 31 3.84 12.37 -2.22
C LYS A 31 4.36 11.46 -1.11
N THR A 32 5.47 10.75 -1.35
CA THR A 32 6.12 9.94 -0.31
C THR A 32 6.54 10.83 0.85
N TYR A 33 7.19 11.96 0.57
CA TYR A 33 7.60 12.95 1.56
C TYR A 33 6.43 13.44 2.43
N TYR A 34 5.34 13.90 1.83
CA TYR A 34 4.19 14.40 2.59
C TYR A 34 3.52 13.29 3.42
N ARG A 35 3.41 12.07 2.88
CA ARG A 35 2.84 10.93 3.62
C ARG A 35 3.69 10.52 4.82
N HIS A 36 5.02 10.44 4.65
CA HIS A 36 5.94 10.17 5.74
C HIS A 36 5.80 11.22 6.86
N ARG A 37 5.68 12.50 6.49
CA ARG A 37 5.44 13.58 7.45
C ARG A 37 4.11 13.43 8.20
N GLU A 38 3.02 13.08 7.51
CA GLU A 38 1.71 12.82 8.15
C GLU A 38 1.77 11.63 9.12
N LEU A 39 2.64 10.67 8.82
CA LEU A 39 2.92 9.52 9.69
C LEU A 39 3.84 9.86 10.86
N GLY A 40 4.42 11.07 10.91
CA GLY A 40 5.39 11.48 11.92
C GLY A 40 6.72 10.73 11.79
N TRP A 41 7.10 10.35 10.57
CA TRP A 41 8.38 9.70 10.33
C TRP A 41 9.46 10.77 10.17
N GLU A 42 10.36 10.84 11.15
CA GLU A 42 11.49 11.77 11.14
C GLU A 42 12.65 11.25 10.28
N GLU A 43 12.77 9.92 10.15
CA GLU A 43 13.77 9.26 9.30
C GLU A 43 13.13 8.61 8.05
N TYR A 44 13.71 8.94 6.91
CA TYR A 44 13.34 8.45 5.59
C TYR A 44 14.17 7.19 5.24
N GLY A 45 14.01 6.11 5.98
CA GLY A 45 14.89 4.96 5.82
C GLY A 45 14.25 3.68 6.27
N TYR A 46 14.73 2.57 5.73
CA TYR A 46 14.59 1.30 6.43
C TYR A 46 15.60 1.30 7.58
N VAL A 47 15.12 1.04 8.79
CA VAL A 47 15.97 0.86 9.97
C VAL A 47 15.66 -0.53 10.49
N ASP A 48 16.68 -1.38 10.50
CA ASP A 48 16.61 -2.70 11.12
C ASP A 48 16.88 -2.54 12.62
N SER A 49 15.82 -2.63 13.42
CA SER A 49 15.88 -2.61 14.88
C SER A 49 15.86 -4.03 15.47
N GLY A 50 15.84 -5.07 14.64
CA GLY A 50 15.61 -6.45 15.00
C GLY A 50 14.13 -6.82 15.14
N LYS A 51 13.19 -5.93 14.77
CA LYS A 51 11.78 -6.29 14.64
C LYS A 51 11.55 -7.02 13.31
N PRO A 52 10.42 -7.73 13.16
CA PRO A 52 9.99 -8.26 11.88
C PRO A 52 9.93 -7.17 10.81
N ASN A 53 10.44 -7.47 9.63
CA ASN A 53 10.49 -6.51 8.53
C ASN A 53 9.16 -6.43 7.79
N ALA A 54 8.77 -5.23 7.38
CA ALA A 54 7.55 -5.03 6.61
C ALA A 54 7.70 -3.99 5.51
N VAL A 55 7.01 -4.21 4.40
CA VAL A 55 6.92 -3.27 3.29
C VAL A 55 5.46 -2.96 2.97
N ILE A 56 5.14 -1.67 2.90
CA ILE A 56 3.86 -1.16 2.40
C ILE A 56 4.11 -0.41 1.11
N ILE A 57 3.46 -0.87 0.05
CA ILE A 57 3.47 -0.26 -1.26
C ILE A 57 2.14 0.44 -1.45
N GLN A 58 2.18 1.75 -1.71
CA GLN A 58 1.01 2.57 -1.96
C GLN A 58 1.01 3.13 -3.38
N PRO A 59 -0.16 3.39 -3.98
CA PRO A 59 -0.20 3.98 -5.31
C PRO A 59 0.15 5.47 -5.27
N THR A 60 0.69 5.96 -6.38
CA THR A 60 0.88 7.40 -6.61
C THR A 60 -0.44 8.15 -6.74
N LYS A 61 -1.50 7.56 -7.32
CA LYS A 61 -2.82 8.19 -7.42
C LYS A 61 -3.77 7.65 -6.35
N ASP A 62 -4.46 8.58 -5.69
CA ASP A 62 -5.40 8.30 -4.60
C ASP A 62 -6.46 9.41 -4.53
N GLU A 63 -7.29 9.53 -5.57
CA GLU A 63 -8.24 10.66 -5.71
C GLU A 63 -9.31 10.67 -4.61
N ASN A 64 -9.67 9.50 -4.09
CA ASN A 64 -10.64 9.36 -3.01
C ASN A 64 -10.00 9.32 -1.62
N GLN A 65 -8.69 9.57 -1.52
CA GLN A 65 -7.94 9.62 -0.25
C GLN A 65 -8.06 8.32 0.56
N ALA A 66 -8.24 7.16 -0.10
CA ALA A 66 -8.37 5.88 0.60
C ALA A 66 -7.11 5.55 1.41
N PHE A 67 -5.94 5.91 0.90
CA PHE A 67 -4.65 5.59 1.50
C PHE A 67 -4.11 6.70 2.39
N SER A 68 -4.67 7.91 2.31
CA SER A 68 -4.40 9.03 3.21
C SER A 68 -5.51 9.28 4.24
N HIS A 69 -6.55 8.43 4.29
CA HIS A 69 -7.61 8.58 5.28
C HIS A 69 -7.05 8.40 6.71
N PRO A 70 -7.54 9.14 7.72
CA PRO A 70 -7.03 9.05 9.09
C PRO A 70 -7.02 7.64 9.69
N THR A 71 -7.99 6.79 9.32
CA THR A 71 -8.05 5.40 9.78
C THR A 71 -6.94 4.56 9.15
N THR A 72 -6.66 4.73 7.86
CA THR A 72 -5.52 4.11 7.18
C THR A 72 -4.19 4.56 7.81
N ILE A 73 -4.04 5.86 8.09
CA ILE A 73 -2.87 6.40 8.79
C ILE A 73 -2.72 5.76 10.18
N GLY A 74 -3.82 5.63 10.94
CA GLY A 74 -3.83 4.98 12.25
C GLY A 74 -3.42 3.51 12.18
N PHE A 75 -3.94 2.77 11.19
CA PHE A 75 -3.56 1.38 10.93
C PHE A 75 -2.07 1.23 10.62
N VAL A 76 -1.51 2.08 9.74
CA VAL A 76 -0.08 2.07 9.40
C VAL A 76 0.79 2.43 10.61
N LYS A 77 0.37 3.40 11.44
CA LYS A 77 1.09 3.73 12.69
C LYS A 77 1.14 2.54 13.64
N LYS A 78 0.02 1.82 13.78
CA LYS A 78 -0.02 0.60 14.60
C LYS A 78 0.88 -0.49 14.06
N LEU A 79 0.92 -0.71 12.75
CA LEU A 79 1.90 -1.64 12.16
C LEU A 79 3.34 -1.27 12.52
N LYS A 80 3.71 0.01 12.46
CA LYS A 80 5.07 0.46 12.83
C LYS A 80 5.46 0.18 14.28
N GLU A 81 4.49 0.04 15.19
CA GLU A 81 4.78 -0.38 16.57
C GLU A 81 5.34 -1.82 16.61
N HIS A 82 4.94 -2.67 15.67
CA HIS A 82 5.26 -4.10 15.63
C HIS A 82 6.32 -4.51 14.58
N TYR A 83 6.52 -3.71 13.53
CA TYR A 83 7.45 -4.02 12.44
C TYR A 83 8.48 -2.91 12.23
N ASP A 84 9.64 -3.30 11.69
CA ASP A 84 10.54 -2.40 10.98
C ASP A 84 9.96 -2.11 9.59
N LEU A 85 9.13 -1.07 9.58
CA LEU A 85 8.19 -0.78 8.51
C LEU A 85 8.75 0.20 7.48
N VAL A 86 8.74 -0.21 6.22
CA VAL A 86 9.08 0.62 5.07
C VAL A 86 7.83 0.95 4.28
N LEU A 87 7.54 2.24 4.10
CA LEU A 87 6.49 2.71 3.19
C LEU A 87 7.12 3.24 1.90
N ARG A 88 6.65 2.71 0.77
CA ARG A 88 7.04 3.09 -0.59
C ARG A 88 5.81 3.48 -1.41
N VAL A 89 5.99 4.45 -2.29
CA VAL A 89 4.97 4.83 -3.27
C VAL A 89 5.39 4.30 -4.62
N ALA A 90 4.59 3.42 -5.20
CA ALA A 90 4.81 2.87 -6.53
C ALA A 90 4.01 3.64 -7.57
N HIS A 91 4.64 3.95 -8.71
CA HIS A 91 3.97 4.41 -9.92
C HIS A 91 3.80 3.28 -10.93
N SER A 92 4.79 2.38 -10.97
CA SER A 92 4.85 1.22 -11.84
C SER A 92 4.88 -0.08 -11.04
N GLU A 93 4.66 -1.18 -11.77
CA GLU A 93 4.88 -2.53 -11.28
C GLU A 93 6.34 -2.76 -10.86
N THR A 94 7.28 -2.26 -11.67
CA THR A 94 8.71 -2.32 -11.37
C THR A 94 9.06 -1.62 -10.05
N ASP A 95 8.43 -0.49 -9.73
CA ASP A 95 8.63 0.19 -8.44
C ASP A 95 8.16 -0.67 -7.27
N ALA A 96 7.02 -1.35 -7.43
CA ALA A 96 6.48 -2.25 -6.43
C ALA A 96 7.44 -3.43 -6.18
N TYR A 97 7.95 -4.05 -7.24
CA TYR A 97 8.90 -5.16 -7.17
C TYR A 97 10.24 -4.80 -6.54
N ARG A 98 10.80 -3.65 -6.93
CA ARG A 98 12.00 -3.10 -6.28
C ARG A 98 11.76 -2.82 -4.80
N SER A 99 10.57 -2.34 -4.44
CA SER A 99 10.21 -2.06 -3.04
C SER A 99 10.19 -3.33 -2.19
N ILE A 100 9.68 -4.46 -2.71
CA ILE A 100 9.72 -5.76 -2.02
C ILE A 100 11.18 -6.21 -1.82
N SER A 101 11.97 -6.16 -2.90
CA SER A 101 13.35 -6.68 -2.90
C SER A 101 14.33 -5.84 -2.06
N ALA A 102 14.01 -4.56 -1.85
CA ALA A 102 14.84 -3.65 -1.06
C ALA A 102 14.71 -3.86 0.46
N VAL A 103 13.71 -4.62 0.91
CA VAL A 103 13.54 -4.95 2.33
C VAL A 103 14.08 -6.38 2.55
N PRO A 104 15.00 -6.60 3.51
CA PRO A 104 15.49 -7.95 3.78
C PRO A 104 14.38 -8.85 4.34
N SER A 105 14.04 -9.93 3.65
CA SER A 105 13.12 -10.97 4.13
C SER A 105 11.85 -10.45 4.82
N PRO A 106 11.03 -9.58 4.17
CA PRO A 106 9.85 -9.02 4.82
C PRO A 106 8.87 -10.12 5.24
N GLU A 107 8.42 -10.07 6.48
CA GLU A 107 7.38 -10.93 7.04
C GLU A 107 5.97 -10.37 6.78
N LEU A 108 5.89 -9.11 6.38
CA LEU A 108 4.65 -8.47 5.94
C LEU A 108 4.86 -7.68 4.65
N VAL A 109 4.05 -7.99 3.64
CA VAL A 109 3.99 -7.26 2.37
C VAL A 109 2.57 -6.75 2.16
N ILE A 110 2.37 -5.43 2.15
CA ILE A 110 1.09 -4.82 1.83
C ILE A 110 1.19 -4.15 0.46
N ILE A 111 0.38 -4.60 -0.50
CA ILE A 111 0.30 -4.02 -1.84
C ILE A 111 -1.03 -3.30 -1.97
N SER A 112 -0.99 -1.97 -2.04
CA SER A 112 -2.17 -1.13 -2.09
C SER A 112 -2.38 -0.55 -3.48
N GLY A 113 -3.64 -0.46 -3.91
CA GLY A 113 -3.97 0.10 -5.21
C GLY A 113 -5.47 0.17 -5.47
N HIS A 114 -5.86 0.92 -6.51
CA HIS A 114 -7.24 0.88 -6.98
C HIS A 114 -7.45 -0.40 -7.78
N GLY A 115 -8.27 -1.30 -7.25
CA GLY A 115 -8.51 -2.62 -7.84
C GLY A 115 -9.73 -2.70 -8.76
N LEU A 116 -9.58 -3.54 -9.78
CA LEU A 116 -10.66 -4.10 -10.60
C LEU A 116 -10.59 -5.64 -10.54
N PRO A 117 -11.60 -6.36 -11.05
CA PRO A 117 -11.53 -7.82 -11.12
C PRO A 117 -10.26 -8.32 -11.85
N GLY A 118 -9.30 -8.82 -11.08
CA GLY A 118 -8.05 -9.40 -11.59
C GLY A 118 -6.87 -8.46 -11.71
N MET A 119 -6.98 -7.20 -11.30
CA MET A 119 -5.87 -6.25 -11.37
C MET A 119 -5.94 -5.19 -10.25
N LEU A 120 -4.82 -4.58 -9.92
CA LEU A 120 -4.75 -3.30 -9.20
C LEU A 120 -3.85 -2.33 -9.96
N SER A 121 -4.07 -1.03 -9.81
CA SER A 121 -3.19 -0.02 -10.40
C SER A 121 -2.48 0.83 -9.37
N PHE A 122 -1.22 1.15 -9.68
CA PHE A 122 -0.34 2.01 -8.91
C PHE A 122 -0.43 3.49 -9.33
N SER A 123 -0.92 3.78 -10.54
CA SER A 123 -0.92 5.14 -11.09
C SER A 123 -2.22 5.60 -11.73
N ALA A 124 -3.25 4.76 -11.79
CA ALA A 124 -4.55 5.14 -12.31
C ALA A 124 -5.57 5.28 -11.19
N SER A 125 -6.45 6.27 -11.30
CA SER A 125 -7.61 6.36 -10.41
C SER A 125 -8.64 5.27 -10.71
N LYS A 126 -9.63 5.10 -9.84
CA LYS A 126 -10.73 4.16 -10.07
C LYS A 126 -11.48 4.39 -11.40
N LYS A 127 -11.51 5.61 -11.92
CA LYS A 127 -12.14 5.93 -13.22
C LYS A 127 -11.23 5.61 -14.40
N GLU A 128 -9.93 5.65 -14.18
CA GLU A 128 -8.90 5.52 -15.22
C GLU A 128 -8.30 4.11 -15.30
N VAL A 129 -8.46 3.28 -14.28
CA VAL A 129 -7.82 1.95 -14.17
C VAL A 129 -8.06 1.05 -15.38
N LYS A 130 -9.21 1.17 -16.08
CA LYS A 130 -9.47 0.44 -17.34
C LYS A 130 -8.58 0.85 -18.51
N LYS A 131 -7.96 2.02 -18.42
CA LYS A 131 -7.04 2.62 -19.39
C LYS A 131 -5.61 2.69 -18.85
N ALA A 132 -5.35 2.07 -17.69
CA ALA A 132 -4.01 1.97 -17.15
C ALA A 132 -3.13 1.20 -18.13
N ARG A 133 -1.84 1.56 -18.16
CA ARG A 133 -0.85 0.84 -18.96
C ARG A 133 -0.42 -0.39 -18.19
N GLU A 134 0.00 -1.44 -18.90
CA GLU A 134 0.47 -2.69 -18.27
C GLU A 134 1.57 -2.41 -17.24
N GLU A 135 2.52 -1.54 -17.58
CA GLU A 135 3.63 -1.12 -16.71
C GLU A 135 3.21 -0.52 -15.35
N SER A 136 1.94 -0.15 -15.18
CA SER A 136 1.42 0.47 -13.95
C SER A 136 0.30 -0.31 -13.26
N ILE A 137 0.10 -1.55 -13.67
CA ILE A 137 -0.82 -2.47 -13.01
C ILE A 137 -0.07 -3.69 -12.48
N LEU A 138 -0.65 -4.31 -11.47
CA LEU A 138 -0.36 -5.69 -11.10
C LEU A 138 -1.63 -6.48 -11.41
N ASP A 139 -1.57 -7.43 -12.33
CA ASP A 139 -2.68 -8.27 -12.81
C ASP A 139 -2.35 -9.77 -12.78
N THR A 140 -3.22 -10.60 -13.35
CA THR A 140 -3.08 -12.07 -13.34
C THR A 140 -2.15 -12.64 -14.43
N LYS A 141 -1.48 -11.79 -15.19
CA LYS A 141 -0.53 -12.17 -16.26
C LYS A 141 0.93 -11.94 -15.86
N ASP A 142 1.18 -11.32 -14.71
CA ASP A 142 2.53 -10.93 -14.24
C ASP A 142 3.29 -12.12 -13.64
N ASP A 143 3.74 -13.03 -14.50
CA ASP A 143 4.43 -14.26 -14.09
C ASP A 143 5.72 -13.98 -13.28
N GLU A 144 6.32 -12.80 -13.45
CA GLU A 144 7.46 -12.32 -12.67
C GLU A 144 7.13 -12.05 -11.19
N PHE A 145 5.85 -11.89 -10.81
CA PHE A 145 5.46 -11.66 -9.42
C PHE A 145 6.04 -12.72 -8.48
N ALA A 146 6.09 -13.99 -8.93
CA ALA A 146 6.68 -15.09 -8.16
C ALA A 146 8.14 -14.86 -7.82
N HIS A 147 8.93 -14.29 -8.73
CA HIS A 147 10.34 -14.01 -8.52
C HIS A 147 10.53 -13.00 -7.37
N TYR A 148 9.72 -11.94 -7.37
CA TYR A 148 9.84 -10.88 -6.37
C TYR A 148 9.27 -11.29 -5.02
N ILE A 149 8.13 -11.97 -4.97
CA ILE A 149 7.52 -12.36 -3.70
C ILE A 149 8.35 -13.42 -2.96
N ASN A 150 9.23 -14.15 -3.66
CA ASN A 150 10.17 -15.07 -3.04
C ASN A 150 11.25 -14.40 -2.19
N HIS A 151 11.43 -13.09 -2.29
CA HIS A 151 12.28 -12.33 -1.36
C HIS A 151 11.65 -12.17 0.02
N ALA A 152 10.32 -12.32 0.16
CA ALA A 152 9.64 -12.29 1.45
C ALA A 152 9.92 -13.56 2.26
N ALA A 153 9.78 -13.49 3.59
CA ALA A 153 9.92 -14.65 4.46
C ALA A 153 8.95 -15.79 4.05
N GLU A 154 9.30 -17.05 4.32
CA GLU A 154 8.51 -18.22 3.88
C GLU A 154 7.10 -18.27 4.51
N ASP A 155 6.95 -17.70 5.71
CA ASP A 155 5.71 -17.58 6.48
C ASP A 155 5.11 -16.17 6.42
N ALA A 156 5.61 -15.31 5.53
CA ALA A 156 5.15 -13.94 5.41
C ALA A 156 3.64 -13.84 5.16
N THR A 157 3.06 -12.74 5.63
CA THR A 157 1.69 -12.33 5.28
C THR A 157 1.72 -11.32 4.14
N ILE A 158 0.95 -11.59 3.10
CA ILE A 158 0.78 -10.73 1.94
C ILE A 158 -0.65 -10.21 1.96
N PHE A 159 -0.81 -8.90 2.12
CA PHE A 159 -2.12 -8.26 2.11
C PHE A 159 -2.30 -7.40 0.85
N LEU A 160 -3.24 -7.81 0.00
CA LEU A 160 -3.68 -7.03 -1.14
C LEU A 160 -4.73 -6.02 -0.69
N TYR A 161 -4.28 -4.80 -0.40
CA TYR A 161 -5.14 -3.70 -0.04
C TYR A 161 -5.75 -3.03 -1.29
N ALA A 162 -6.63 -3.77 -1.96
CA ALA A 162 -7.32 -3.34 -3.17
C ALA A 162 -8.76 -3.88 -3.24
N CYS A 163 -9.67 -3.09 -3.81
CA CYS A 163 -11.06 -3.50 -4.04
C CYS A 163 -11.18 -4.59 -5.12
N HIS A 164 -12.20 -5.45 -5.03
CA HIS A 164 -12.55 -6.44 -6.08
C HIS A 164 -11.41 -7.41 -6.47
N GLY A 165 -10.52 -7.68 -5.53
CA GLY A 165 -9.28 -8.41 -5.76
C GLY A 165 -9.39 -9.92 -5.84
N LYS A 166 -10.57 -10.57 -5.86
CA LYS A 166 -10.67 -12.06 -5.76
C LYS A 166 -9.73 -12.77 -6.75
N LYS A 167 -9.84 -12.45 -8.04
CA LYS A 167 -9.01 -13.08 -9.09
C LYS A 167 -7.52 -12.81 -8.87
N LEU A 168 -7.17 -11.57 -8.50
CA LEU A 168 -5.79 -11.20 -8.21
C LEU A 168 -5.27 -11.89 -6.93
N THR A 169 -6.12 -12.06 -5.92
CA THR A 169 -5.80 -12.75 -4.67
C THR A 169 -5.53 -14.22 -4.93
N ASP A 170 -6.36 -14.87 -5.76
CA ASP A 170 -6.16 -16.26 -6.17
C ASP A 170 -4.85 -16.41 -6.96
N PHE A 171 -4.55 -15.46 -7.84
CA PHE A 171 -3.29 -15.39 -8.57
C PHE A 171 -2.08 -15.24 -7.64
N VAL A 172 -2.06 -14.22 -6.77
CA VAL A 172 -0.99 -13.99 -5.80
C VAL A 172 -0.81 -15.23 -4.91
N LYS A 173 -1.89 -15.83 -4.43
CA LYS A 173 -1.84 -17.07 -3.64
C LYS A 173 -1.17 -18.23 -4.38
N LYS A 174 -1.46 -18.42 -5.67
CA LYS A 174 -0.82 -19.45 -6.49
C LYS A 174 0.70 -19.24 -6.59
N HIS A 175 1.18 -18.00 -6.57
CA HIS A 175 2.60 -17.65 -6.74
C HIS A 175 3.34 -17.40 -5.42
N SER A 176 2.66 -17.42 -4.26
CA SER A 176 3.25 -17.05 -2.97
C SER A 176 3.78 -18.23 -2.13
N GLY A 177 3.62 -19.47 -2.58
CA GLY A 177 4.07 -20.66 -1.83
C GLY A 177 3.25 -20.88 -0.55
N ASN A 178 3.93 -21.07 0.59
CA ASN A 178 3.30 -21.27 1.90
C ASN A 178 2.85 -19.99 2.61
N ARG A 179 3.17 -18.82 2.03
CA ARG A 179 2.85 -17.51 2.59
C ARG A 179 1.35 -17.30 2.69
N ARG A 180 0.92 -16.60 3.73
CA ARG A 180 -0.49 -16.26 3.94
C ARG A 180 -0.87 -15.12 3.00
N VAL A 181 -1.94 -15.28 2.22
CA VAL A 181 -2.45 -14.21 1.34
C VAL A 181 -3.83 -13.76 1.79
N ILE A 182 -3.97 -12.45 2.02
CA ILE A 182 -5.21 -11.78 2.41
C ILE A 182 -5.60 -10.81 1.30
N GLY A 183 -6.85 -10.82 0.88
CA GLY A 183 -7.37 -9.91 -0.13
C GLY A 183 -8.90 -9.88 -0.11
N SER A 184 -9.49 -8.79 -0.60
CA SER A 184 -10.94 -8.64 -0.61
C SER A 184 -11.59 -9.15 -1.89
N LYS A 185 -12.79 -9.73 -1.75
CA LYS A 185 -13.66 -10.07 -2.87
C LYS A 185 -14.49 -8.86 -3.35
N THR A 186 -14.62 -7.84 -2.51
CA THR A 186 -15.53 -6.70 -2.69
C THR A 186 -14.79 -5.38 -2.48
N SER A 187 -15.49 -4.25 -2.57
CA SER A 187 -14.95 -2.97 -2.12
C SER A 187 -14.95 -2.93 -0.59
N PHE A 188 -13.91 -2.36 0.01
CA PHE A 188 -13.79 -2.17 1.45
C PHE A 188 -12.91 -0.94 1.74
N ALA A 189 -12.99 -0.40 2.95
CA ALA A 189 -12.12 0.63 3.50
C ALA A 189 -11.39 0.10 4.76
N THR A 190 -10.44 0.86 5.31
CA THR A 190 -9.70 0.42 6.52
C THR A 190 -10.64 0.18 7.71
N GLU A 191 -11.76 0.90 7.78
CA GLU A 191 -12.79 0.73 8.81
C GLU A 191 -13.49 -0.64 8.75
N ASP A 192 -13.48 -1.29 7.58
CA ASP A 192 -14.03 -2.62 7.39
C ASP A 192 -13.02 -3.72 7.80
N LEU A 193 -11.87 -3.37 8.38
CA LEU A 193 -10.87 -4.32 8.86
C LEU A 193 -11.06 -4.61 10.34
N GLU A 194 -11.41 -5.85 10.67
CA GLU A 194 -11.28 -6.40 12.01
C GLU A 194 -9.85 -6.91 12.19
N ILE A 195 -9.06 -6.21 13.01
CA ILE A 195 -7.66 -6.60 13.30
C ILE A 195 -7.64 -7.60 14.45
N LEU A 196 -7.25 -8.85 14.16
CA LEU A 196 -7.12 -9.91 15.16
C LEU A 196 -5.72 -9.94 15.78
N SER A 197 -4.70 -9.68 14.97
CA SER A 197 -3.32 -9.47 15.42
C SER A 197 -2.59 -8.54 14.46
N TYR A 198 -1.69 -7.70 15.01
CA TYR A 198 -0.76 -6.95 14.19
C TYR A 198 0.49 -7.77 13.83
N TYR A 199 0.88 -8.79 14.61
CA TYR A 199 2.02 -9.66 14.31
C TYR A 199 1.81 -11.13 14.73
N PRO A 200 1.96 -12.11 13.81
CA PRO A 200 1.88 -11.89 12.36
C PRO A 200 0.54 -11.20 12.02
N LEU A 201 0.49 -10.40 10.95
CA LEU A 201 -0.71 -9.67 10.60
C LEU A 201 -1.88 -10.65 10.35
N ASP A 202 -2.93 -10.51 11.14
CA ASP A 202 -4.16 -11.27 11.00
C ASP A 202 -5.36 -10.32 11.00
N ILE A 203 -6.06 -10.28 9.88
CA ILE A 203 -7.20 -9.40 9.67
C ILE A 203 -8.36 -10.16 9.04
N ARG A 204 -9.57 -9.72 9.35
CA ARG A 204 -10.80 -10.09 8.64
C ARG A 204 -11.39 -8.85 8.00
N ILE A 205 -11.88 -9.01 6.77
CA ILE A 205 -12.56 -7.94 6.04
C ILE A 205 -14.06 -8.11 6.27
N ILE A 206 -14.61 -7.32 7.18
CA ILE A 206 -16.02 -7.30 7.55
C ILE A 206 -16.73 -6.24 6.71
N THR A 207 -17.10 -6.56 5.46
CA THR A 207 -17.96 -5.63 4.71
C THR A 207 -19.31 -5.56 5.38
N HIS A 208 -19.60 -4.43 6.02
CA HIS A 208 -20.98 -4.09 6.35
C HIS A 208 -21.74 -3.97 5.02
N THR A 209 -22.64 -4.93 4.76
CA THR A 209 -23.61 -4.82 3.66
C THR A 209 -24.26 -3.45 3.80
N LYS A 210 -23.97 -2.54 2.86
CA LYS A 210 -24.39 -1.13 2.94
C LYS A 210 -25.82 -1.05 3.47
N ILE A 211 -26.00 -0.47 4.65
CA ILE A 211 -27.20 0.34 4.88
C ILE A 211 -27.16 1.35 3.73
N PRO A 212 -28.18 1.40 2.85
CA PRO A 212 -28.14 2.26 1.68
C PRO A 212 -27.76 3.66 2.11
N PHE A 213 -26.70 4.20 1.51
CA PHE A 213 -26.26 5.57 1.69
C PHE A 213 -27.43 6.49 1.34
N ILE A 214 -28.23 6.86 2.35
CA ILE A 214 -29.06 8.06 2.30
C ILE A 214 -28.06 9.20 2.44
N ASN A 215 -28.01 10.07 1.43
CA ASN A 215 -27.27 11.32 1.40
C ASN A 215 -27.13 11.93 2.80
N ARG A 216 -25.91 11.96 3.33
CA ARG A 216 -25.56 12.90 4.39
C ARG A 216 -24.63 13.93 3.79
N GLU A 217 -25.25 15.03 3.37
CA GLU A 217 -24.66 16.32 3.65
C GLU A 217 -24.23 16.32 5.13
N PHE A 218 -22.98 16.71 5.34
CA PHE A 218 -22.36 16.86 6.65
C PHE A 218 -23.24 17.74 7.55
N SER A 219 -23.93 17.14 8.52
CA SER A 219 -24.26 17.82 9.76
C SER A 219 -23.52 17.15 10.91
N ARG A 220 -22.71 17.97 11.56
CA ARG A 220 -22.03 17.71 12.83
C ARG A 220 -23.01 17.15 13.86
N ASP A 221 -22.46 16.41 14.81
CA ASP A 221 -23.10 15.78 15.96
C ASP A 221 -24.04 14.60 15.67
N ARG A 222 -23.53 13.40 15.96
CA ARG A 222 -24.01 12.61 17.10
C ARG A 222 -23.16 11.35 17.27
N THR A 223 -22.57 11.27 18.45
CA THR A 223 -22.17 10.04 19.15
C THR A 223 -23.27 8.98 19.01
N TYR A 224 -22.87 7.75 18.68
CA TYR A 224 -23.64 6.57 19.05
C TYR A 224 -22.74 5.66 19.88
N ILE A 225 -23.16 5.45 21.12
CA ILE A 225 -22.72 4.37 21.99
C ILE A 225 -23.49 3.12 21.53
N LEU A 226 -22.79 2.02 21.33
CA LEU A 226 -23.34 0.67 21.47
C LEU A 226 -22.73 0.05 22.73
#